data_AF-A0AAJ2EQV4-F1
#
_entry.id   AF-A0AAJ2EQV4-F1
#
_cell.length_a   1.000
_cell.length_b   1.000
_cell.length_c   1.000
_cell.angle_alpha   90.00
_cell.angle_beta   90.00
_cell.angle_gamma   90.00
#
_symmetry.space_group_name_H-M   'P 1'
#
loop_
_entity.id
_entity.type
_entity.pdbx_description
1 polymer ?
#
loop_
_entity_poly.entity_id
_entity_poly.type
_entity_poly.pdbx_seq_one_letter_code
_entity_poly.pdbx_strand_id
1 'polypeptide(L)'
;MPSRRHQSWLKTIPVDRRRHPDRETRLLAVAIARGLSAVGKIGIKEHDRLVLARTLFEQKLGERRASSKLPELIVLVMAKPLVSAGMVAKTLEVETQEARRIVTELGLRRRTGGEGFGRAVFPRRLALSP
;
A
#
# COMPACT_ATOMS: atom_id res chain seq x y z
N MET A 1 0.19 -23.21 27.65
CA MET A 1 1.52 -23.23 27.01
C MET A 1 1.44 -22.51 25.65
N PRO A 2 2.22 -21.45 25.39
CA PRO A 2 2.16 -20.77 24.10
C PRO A 2 2.81 -21.65 23.02
N SER A 3 2.07 -21.92 21.95
CA SER A 3 2.47 -22.81 20.86
C SER A 3 3.68 -22.25 20.09
N ARG A 4 4.71 -23.10 19.89
CA ARG A 4 5.99 -22.77 19.21
C ARG A 4 5.83 -22.14 17.80
N ARG A 5 4.66 -22.22 17.18
CA ARG A 5 4.36 -21.63 15.86
C ARG A 5 4.45 -20.10 15.84
N HIS A 6 4.30 -19.40 16.97
CA HIS A 6 4.37 -17.94 17.03
C HIS A 6 5.79 -17.35 17.10
N GLN A 7 6.82 -18.20 17.16
CA GLN A 7 8.21 -17.80 17.37
C GLN A 7 9.09 -17.89 16.10
N SER A 8 8.50 -18.00 14.91
CA SER A 8 9.26 -18.09 13.64
C SER A 8 10.21 -16.91 13.41
N TRP A 9 9.84 -15.71 13.88
CA TRP A 9 10.65 -14.49 13.83
C TRP A 9 11.85 -14.48 14.79
N LEU A 10 11.93 -15.41 15.76
CA LEU A 10 13.13 -15.51 16.59
C LEU A 10 14.31 -16.03 15.79
N LYS A 11 14.08 -16.73 14.67
CA LYS A 11 15.14 -17.27 13.82
C LYS A 11 16.00 -16.18 13.17
N THR A 12 15.45 -14.98 12.99
CA THR A 12 16.14 -13.80 12.46
C THR A 12 17.09 -13.15 13.48
N ILE A 13 16.99 -13.50 14.77
CA ILE A 13 17.94 -13.04 15.80
C ILE A 13 19.08 -14.07 15.89
N PRO A 14 20.37 -13.65 15.87
CA PRO A 14 21.49 -14.54 16.12
C PRO A 14 21.34 -15.32 17.43
N VAL A 15 21.80 -16.57 17.47
CA VAL A 15 21.73 -17.42 18.68
C VAL A 15 22.42 -16.74 19.87
N ASP A 16 23.56 -16.10 19.64
CA ASP A 16 24.36 -15.44 20.69
C ASP A 16 23.62 -14.26 21.32
N ARG A 17 22.87 -13.48 20.54
CA ARG A 17 22.02 -12.40 21.07
C ARG A 17 20.77 -12.92 21.78
N ARG A 18 20.25 -14.09 21.37
CA ARG A 18 19.12 -14.75 22.06
C ARG A 18 19.51 -15.39 23.39
N ARG A 19 20.75 -15.87 23.51
CA ARG A 19 21.28 -16.50 24.73
C ARG A 19 22.27 -15.61 25.48
N HIS A 20 22.28 -14.31 25.15
CA HIS A 20 23.22 -13.38 25.76
C HIS A 20 23.10 -13.42 27.30
N PRO A 21 24.23 -13.47 28.04
CA PRO A 21 24.23 -13.57 29.49
C PRO A 21 23.62 -12.32 30.13
N ASP A 22 23.93 -11.14 29.60
CA ASP A 22 23.27 -9.90 30.00
C ASP A 22 21.80 -9.89 29.54
N ARG A 23 20.92 -9.69 30.53
CA ARG A 23 19.47 -9.71 30.36
C ARG A 23 18.99 -8.54 29.51
N GLU A 24 19.60 -7.37 29.64
CA GLU A 24 19.20 -6.15 28.95
C GLU A 24 19.42 -6.30 27.43
N THR A 25 20.63 -6.72 27.04
CA THR A 25 21.01 -6.99 25.66
C THR A 25 20.10 -8.05 25.01
N ARG A 26 19.73 -9.09 25.75
CA ARG A 26 18.80 -10.14 25.29
C ARG A 26 17.39 -9.60 25.07
N LEU A 27 16.89 -8.77 25.99
CA LEU A 27 15.55 -8.17 25.89
C LEU A 27 15.46 -7.16 24.75
N LEU A 28 16.49 -6.31 24.59
CA LEU A 28 16.56 -5.33 23.50
C LEU A 28 16.59 -6.02 22.13
N ALA A 29 17.41 -7.07 21.96
CA ALA A 29 17.48 -7.83 20.72
C ALA A 29 16.11 -8.45 20.35
N VAL A 30 15.41 -9.01 21.35
CA VAL A 30 14.07 -9.58 21.17
C VAL A 30 13.02 -8.52 20.87
N ALA A 31 13.04 -7.38 21.56
CA ALA A 31 12.09 -6.28 21.35
C ALA A 31 12.22 -5.67 19.95
N ILE A 32 13.44 -5.39 19.49
CA ILE A 32 13.72 -4.85 18.16
C ILE A 32 13.24 -5.83 17.08
N ALA A 33 13.56 -7.11 17.21
CA ALA A 33 13.15 -8.11 16.23
C ALA A 33 11.62 -8.29 16.14
N ARG A 34 10.90 -8.20 17.27
CA ARG A 34 9.43 -8.19 17.27
C ARG A 34 8.89 -6.96 16.58
N GLY A 35 9.44 -5.78 16.90
CA GLY A 35 9.05 -4.52 16.29
C GLY A 35 9.21 -4.55 14.78
N LEU A 36 10.40 -4.96 14.30
CA LEU A 36 10.69 -5.09 12.86
C LEU A 36 9.76 -6.10 12.17
N SER A 37 9.49 -7.25 12.80
CA SER A 37 8.58 -8.24 12.22
C SER A 37 7.13 -7.72 12.14
N ALA A 38 6.68 -6.98 13.15
CA ALA A 38 5.34 -6.38 13.16
C ALA A 38 5.21 -5.29 12.09
N VAL A 39 6.19 -4.38 12.00
CA VAL A 39 6.23 -3.33 10.98
C VAL A 39 6.33 -3.93 9.58
N GLY A 40 7.15 -4.96 9.37
CA GLY A 40 7.25 -5.64 8.08
C GLY A 40 5.92 -6.26 7.62
N LYS A 41 5.16 -6.89 8.53
CA LYS A 41 3.83 -7.44 8.20
C LYS A 41 2.82 -6.35 7.82
N ILE A 42 2.89 -5.20 8.49
CA ILE A 42 2.03 -4.05 8.16
C ILE A 42 2.44 -3.48 6.81
N GLY A 43 3.74 -3.30 6.57
CA GLY A 43 4.30 -2.79 5.33
C GLY A 43 3.98 -3.65 4.12
N ILE A 44 4.06 -4.98 4.22
CA ILE A 44 3.71 -5.90 3.12
C ILE A 44 2.22 -5.79 2.77
N LYS A 45 1.33 -5.75 3.76
CA LYS A 45 -0.11 -5.59 3.50
C LYS A 45 -0.42 -4.28 2.79
N GLU A 46 0.25 -3.21 3.17
CA GLU A 46 0.09 -1.92 2.52
C GLU A 46 0.72 -1.92 1.12
N HIS A 47 1.86 -2.57 0.94
CA HIS A 47 2.48 -2.78 -0.36
C HIS A 47 1.54 -3.52 -1.31
N ASP A 48 0.97 -4.65 -0.89
CA ASP A 48 0.04 -5.43 -1.73
C ASP A 48 -1.19 -4.61 -2.14
N ARG A 49 -1.73 -3.79 -1.21
CA ARG A 49 -2.82 -2.86 -1.51
C ARG A 49 -2.42 -1.84 -2.56
N LEU A 50 -1.22 -1.26 -2.43
CA LEU A 50 -0.70 -0.28 -3.37
C LEU A 50 -0.41 -0.90 -4.75
N VAL A 51 0.17 -2.09 -4.79
CA VAL A 51 0.40 -2.85 -6.04
C VAL A 51 -0.93 -3.11 -6.75
N LEU A 52 -1.96 -3.53 -6.01
CA LEU A 52 -3.27 -3.80 -6.60
C LEU A 52 -3.98 -2.51 -7.07
N ALA A 53 -3.87 -1.41 -6.32
CA ALA A 53 -4.36 -0.11 -6.79
C ALA A 53 -3.67 0.31 -8.10
N ARG A 54 -2.34 0.13 -8.18
CA ARG A 54 -1.55 0.42 -9.37
C ARG A 54 -2.00 -0.39 -10.59
N THR A 55 -2.19 -1.71 -10.45
CA THR A 55 -2.61 -2.55 -11.58
C THR A 55 -4.01 -2.18 -12.10
N LEU A 56 -4.95 -1.84 -11.21
CA LEU A 56 -6.28 -1.39 -11.61
C LEU A 56 -6.26 -0.03 -12.30
N PHE A 57 -5.38 0.88 -11.86
CA PHE A 57 -5.14 2.13 -12.58
C PHE A 57 -4.54 1.90 -13.96
N GLU A 58 -3.54 1.02 -14.06
CA GLU A 58 -2.94 0.65 -15.34
C GLU A 58 -3.95 0.01 -16.30
N GLN A 59 -4.88 -0.82 -15.80
CA GLN A 59 -5.96 -1.39 -16.62
C GLN A 59 -6.94 -0.31 -17.11
N LYS A 60 -7.48 0.51 -16.21
CA LYS A 60 -8.43 1.59 -16.56
C LYS A 60 -7.83 2.65 -17.49
N LEU A 61 -6.52 2.89 -17.38
CA LEU A 61 -5.81 3.88 -18.21
C LEU A 61 -5.26 3.25 -19.50
N GLY A 62 -4.93 1.97 -19.49
CA GLY A 62 -4.51 1.21 -20.69
C GLY A 62 -5.63 1.09 -21.73
N GLU A 63 -6.88 1.01 -21.28
CA GLU A 63 -8.07 1.10 -22.14
C GLU A 63 -8.14 2.43 -22.92
N ARG A 64 -7.51 3.50 -22.41
CA ARG A 64 -7.49 4.83 -23.04
C ARG A 64 -6.34 5.08 -24.01
N ARG A 65 -5.46 4.10 -24.23
CA ARG A 65 -4.35 4.07 -25.21
C ARG A 65 -3.43 5.31 -25.25
N ALA A 66 -2.21 5.13 -24.74
CA ALA A 66 -1.00 5.85 -25.18
C ALA A 66 -0.85 7.35 -24.80
N SER A 67 -1.13 7.72 -23.55
CA SER A 67 -0.55 8.94 -22.98
C SER A 67 0.81 8.60 -22.35
N SER A 68 1.88 9.25 -22.81
CA SER A 68 3.26 9.06 -22.31
C SER A 68 3.45 9.46 -20.85
N LYS A 69 2.43 10.07 -20.23
CA LYS A 69 2.45 10.62 -18.86
C LYS A 69 1.57 9.82 -17.88
N LEU A 70 1.01 8.70 -18.33
CA LEU A 70 0.23 7.78 -17.48
C LEU A 70 0.98 7.28 -16.23
N PRO A 71 2.27 6.92 -16.30
CA PRO A 71 3.03 6.52 -15.11
C PRO A 71 3.14 7.64 -14.07
N GLU A 72 3.26 8.89 -14.52
CA GLU A 72 3.37 10.06 -13.63
C GLU A 72 2.05 10.33 -12.89
N LEU A 73 0.90 10.14 -13.54
CA LEU A 73 -0.40 10.25 -12.88
C LEU A 73 -0.59 9.19 -11.80
N ILE A 74 -0.15 7.95 -12.05
CA ILE A 74 -0.20 6.87 -11.06
C ILE A 74 0.66 7.24 -9.85
N VAL A 75 1.89 7.71 -10.07
CA VAL A 75 2.78 8.15 -8.97
C VAL A 75 2.14 9.29 -8.16
N LEU A 76 1.51 10.26 -8.84
CA LEU A 76 0.83 11.37 -8.18
C LEU A 76 -0.32 10.91 -7.28
N VAL A 77 -1.20 10.04 -7.78
CA VAL A 77 -2.37 9.54 -7.04
C VAL A 77 -1.93 8.67 -5.86
N MET A 78 -0.89 7.85 -6.05
CA MET A 78 -0.34 6.97 -5.02
C MET A 78 0.36 7.76 -3.91
N ALA A 79 0.97 8.90 -4.23
CA ALA A 79 1.56 9.81 -3.24
C ALA A 79 0.51 10.68 -2.52
N LYS A 80 -0.52 11.13 -3.25
CA LYS A 80 -1.57 12.01 -2.74
C LYS A 80 -2.92 11.57 -3.30
N PRO A 81 -3.76 10.86 -2.53
CA PRO A 81 -5.05 10.38 -3.03
C PRO A 81 -6.06 11.52 -3.27
N LEU A 82 -5.74 12.75 -2.84
CA LEU A 82 -6.52 13.96 -3.10
C LEU A 82 -6.02 14.67 -4.36
N VAL A 83 -6.46 14.18 -5.52
CA VAL A 83 -6.10 14.76 -6.83
C VAL A 83 -7.30 15.49 -7.42
N SER A 84 -7.09 16.72 -7.89
CA SER A 84 -8.11 17.51 -8.58
C SER A 84 -7.98 17.38 -10.10
N ALA A 85 -9.05 17.67 -10.84
CA ALA A 85 -9.01 17.66 -12.30
C ALA A 85 -7.95 18.62 -12.88
N GLY A 86 -7.67 19.74 -12.21
CA GLY A 86 -6.60 20.66 -12.61
C GLY A 86 -5.20 20.08 -12.40
N MET A 87 -5.00 19.25 -11.37
CA MET A 87 -3.73 18.53 -11.20
C MET A 87 -3.55 17.47 -12.30
N VAL A 88 -4.60 16.72 -12.62
CA VAL A 88 -4.56 15.71 -13.70
C VAL A 88 -4.31 16.36 -15.07
N ALA A 89 -4.98 17.48 -15.36
CA ALA A 89 -4.78 18.22 -16.62
C ALA A 89 -3.33 18.69 -16.78
N LYS A 90 -2.72 19.20 -15.70
CA LYS A 90 -1.31 19.63 -15.71
C LYS A 90 -0.33 18.47 -15.88
N THR A 91 -0.57 17.34 -15.22
CA THR A 91 0.31 16.17 -15.30
C THR A 91 0.22 15.46 -16.64
N LEU A 92 -0.98 15.36 -17.22
CA LEU A 92 -1.17 14.66 -18.49
C LEU A 92 -1.11 15.58 -19.72
N GLU A 93 -1.01 16.91 -19.53
CA GLU A 93 -1.13 17.93 -20.60
C GLU A 93 -2.40 17.76 -21.47
N VAL A 94 -3.46 17.21 -20.87
CA VAL A 94 -4.75 17.02 -21.52
C VAL A 94 -5.69 18.19 -21.24
N GLU A 95 -6.70 18.34 -22.08
CA GLU A 95 -7.73 19.36 -21.88
C GLU A 95 -8.45 19.15 -20.53
N THR A 96 -8.84 20.25 -19.87
CA THR A 96 -9.51 20.21 -18.56
C THR A 96 -10.78 19.35 -18.56
N GLN A 97 -11.50 19.27 -19.68
CA GLN A 97 -12.67 18.39 -19.82
C GLN A 97 -12.30 16.90 -19.78
N GLU A 98 -11.24 16.53 -20.49
CA GLU A 98 -10.72 15.17 -20.51
C GLU A 98 -10.18 14.76 -19.15
N ALA A 99 -9.43 15.65 -18.49
CA ALA A 99 -8.98 15.46 -17.11
C ALA A 99 -10.14 15.28 -16.13
N ARG A 100 -11.26 16.01 -16.30
CA ARG A 100 -12.47 15.83 -15.47
C ARG A 100 -13.13 14.47 -15.70
N ARG A 101 -13.17 13.98 -16.95
CA ARG A 101 -13.66 12.64 -17.27
C ARG A 101 -12.78 11.56 -16.63
N ILE A 102 -11.46 11.70 -16.74
CA ILE A 102 -10.49 10.79 -16.10
C ILE A 102 -10.67 10.75 -14.58
N VAL A 103 -10.73 11.91 -13.91
CA VAL A 103 -10.95 11.98 -12.45
C VAL A 103 -12.26 11.30 -12.02
N THR A 104 -13.30 11.41 -12.84
CA THR A 104 -14.60 10.81 -12.56
C THR A 104 -14.58 9.29 -12.69
N GLU A 105 -13.96 8.76 -13.75
CA GLU A 105 -13.83 7.30 -13.98
C GLU A 105 -12.84 6.62 -13.04
N LEU A 106 -11.79 7.35 -12.64
CA LEU A 106 -10.86 6.90 -11.62
C LEU A 106 -11.46 6.93 -10.21
N GLY A 107 -12.66 7.49 -10.03
CA GLY A 107 -13.32 7.58 -8.72
C GLY A 107 -12.58 8.48 -7.72
N LEU A 108 -11.71 9.37 -8.21
CA LEU A 108 -10.90 10.30 -7.41
C LEU A 108 -11.76 11.42 -6.80
N ARG A 109 -13.04 11.53 -7.19
CA ARG A 109 -13.97 12.54 -6.68
C ARG A 109 -14.63 12.08 -5.38
N ARG A 110 -14.34 12.84 -4.32
CA ARG A 110 -14.87 12.77 -2.95
C ARG A 110 -16.29 12.17 -2.82
N ARG A 111 -16.40 10.99 -2.20
CA ARG A 111 -17.37 10.74 -1.12
C ARG A 111 -16.56 10.58 0.16
N THR A 112 -16.76 11.51 1.09
CA THR A 112 -16.13 11.45 2.41
C THR A 112 -16.98 10.53 3.25
N GLY A 113 -16.42 9.38 3.60
CA GLY A 113 -17.11 8.31 4.34
C GLY A 113 -16.11 7.23 4.71
N GLY A 114 -15.15 7.59 5.55
CA GLY A 114 -14.44 6.67 6.45
C GLY A 114 -13.36 5.75 5.89
N GLU A 115 -13.33 5.45 4.60
CA GLU A 115 -12.51 4.32 4.12
C GLU A 115 -11.80 4.69 2.82
N GLY A 116 -10.48 4.86 2.89
CA GLY A 116 -9.64 5.20 1.75
C GLY A 116 -9.74 4.21 0.60
N PHE A 117 -8.99 4.47 -0.48
CA PHE A 117 -8.94 3.80 -1.80
C PHE A 117 -9.20 2.27 -1.87
N GLY A 118 -9.05 1.55 -0.76
CA GLY A 118 -9.18 0.10 -0.62
C GLY A 118 -10.60 -0.51 -0.53
N ARG A 119 -11.71 0.24 -0.46
CA ARG A 119 -13.06 -0.39 -0.39
C ARG A 119 -14.01 -0.08 -1.53
N ALA A 120 -13.87 1.06 -2.20
CA ALA A 120 -14.70 1.41 -3.36
C ALA A 120 -14.27 0.68 -4.65
N VAL A 121 -13.03 0.20 -4.69
CA VAL A 121 -12.42 -0.44 -5.87
C VAL A 121 -12.37 -1.97 -5.74
N PHE A 122 -12.60 -2.51 -4.53
CA PHE A 122 -12.43 -3.92 -4.24
C PHE A 122 -13.79 -4.63 -4.06
N PRO A 123 -14.14 -5.62 -4.90
CA PRO A 123 -15.24 -6.53 -4.58
C PRO A 123 -14.89 -7.31 -3.30
N ARG A 124 -15.87 -7.49 -2.40
CA ARG A 124 -15.76 -8.13 -1.06
C ARG A 124 -15.18 -9.56 -1.02
N ARG A 125 -14.68 -10.12 -2.13
CA ARG A 125 -14.34 -11.53 -2.30
C ARG A 125 -12.86 -11.87 -2.05
N LEU A 126 -12.10 -11.02 -1.37
CA LEU A 126 -10.72 -11.31 -0.95
C LEU A 126 -10.50 -11.18 0.56
N ALA A 127 -11.56 -11.03 1.35
CA ALA A 127 -11.51 -11.37 2.75
C ALA A 127 -11.88 -12.86 2.86
N LEU A 128 -10.89 -13.68 3.22
CA LEU A 128 -10.96 -15.00 3.88
C LEU A 128 -9.98 -15.98 3.24
N SER A 129 -8.81 -16.13 3.86
CA SER A 129 -8.37 -17.42 4.41
C SER A 129 -7.21 -17.20 5.40
N PRO A 130 -7.13 -18.02 6.47
CA PRO A 130 -6.36 -17.76 7.69
C PRO A 130 -4.84 -17.87 7.55
#